data_AF-A0A1D1WAH5-F1
#
_entry.id   AF-A0A1D1WAH5-F1
#
_cell.length_a   1.000
_cell.length_b   1.000
_cell.length_c   1.000
_cell.angle_alpha   90.00
_cell.angle_beta   90.00
_cell.angle_gamma   90.00
#
_symmetry.space_group_name_H-M   'P 1'
#
loop_
_entity.id
_entity.type
_entity.pdbx_description
1 polymer ?
#
loop_
_entity_poly.entity_id
_entity_poly.type
_entity_poly.pdbx_seq_one_letter_code
_entity_poly.pdbx_strand_id
1 'polypeptide(L)'
;MAHYKNATTLAERGSFLRPARSVLEDLLRPLLFCSPTRNLCKSLQSPFNVWYLDDATLGGDFELVRRDFQTIVEIGASLGLELNTSKCDFVVCGGTPTQQQVTRQKMKLLCPGVIFPDKETLTLLGAPVFPEAIPPVLEKKIQQAELMTTRLEEISAHQALFLLKNCLSLPKLLYIFRCSPTFSCLPSLQAFDETIRKCAGEIANIVMDDTVWRQSSIPVSRDGFGIRRVDELALPAFLASVHSAFDLVKQIYPQVDANETYLRGSAGQLGYAANKAEKLKRHKYRELDGRYLFCPVAFETFGPFRNEASSLIQQIGKRIAEATGEARSLSFLKQKLSIDIQRGNAACFRNLF
;
A
#
# COMPACT_ATOMS: atom_id res chain seq x y z
N MET A 1 -3.08 -0.65 -22.65
CA MET A 1 -3.05 0.71 -23.22
C MET A 1 -3.54 0.72 -24.67
N ALA A 2 -4.79 1.11 -24.90
CA ALA A 2 -5.36 1.32 -26.23
C ALA A 2 -5.34 2.80 -26.59
N HIS A 3 -4.98 3.15 -27.83
CA HIS A 3 -4.92 4.54 -28.29
C HIS A 3 -5.82 4.75 -29.51
N TYR A 4 -6.30 5.98 -29.71
CA TYR A 4 -7.06 6.33 -30.91
C TYR A 4 -6.15 6.30 -32.14
N LYS A 5 -6.63 5.68 -33.21
CA LYS A 5 -5.86 5.47 -34.44
C LYS A 5 -5.61 6.75 -35.25
N ASN A 6 -6.44 7.78 -35.07
CA ASN A 6 -6.35 9.06 -35.79
C ASN A 6 -6.46 10.26 -34.84
N ALA A 7 -5.91 11.42 -35.25
CA ALA A 7 -6.20 12.70 -34.61
C ALA A 7 -7.73 12.87 -34.48
N THR A 8 -8.18 13.19 -33.27
CA THR A 8 -9.56 13.02 -32.79
C THR A 8 -10.60 13.57 -33.77
N THR A 9 -11.27 12.69 -34.51
CA THR A 9 -12.49 13.03 -35.26
C THR A 9 -13.66 12.42 -34.49
N LEU A 10 -14.31 13.23 -33.67
CA LEU A 10 -15.53 12.86 -32.95
C LEU A 10 -16.66 12.63 -33.95
N ALA A 11 -17.21 11.42 -33.99
CA ALA A 11 -18.45 11.12 -34.69
C ALA A 11 -19.58 11.00 -33.67
N GLU A 12 -20.28 12.11 -33.42
CA GLU A 12 -21.63 12.07 -32.88
C GLU A 12 -22.62 12.51 -33.97
N ARG A 13 -23.60 11.67 -34.27
CA ARG A 13 -24.79 11.99 -35.10
C ARG A 13 -24.51 12.60 -36.49
N GLY A 14 -23.56 12.05 -37.24
CA GLY A 14 -23.47 12.32 -38.69
C GLY A 14 -22.94 13.70 -39.08
N SER A 15 -22.39 14.48 -38.15
CA SER A 15 -21.72 15.75 -38.46
C SER A 15 -20.27 15.74 -37.98
N PHE A 16 -19.34 15.92 -38.91
CA PHE A 16 -17.90 15.97 -38.67
C PHE A 16 -17.52 17.31 -38.03
N LEU A 17 -17.11 17.30 -36.76
CA LEU A 17 -16.52 18.48 -36.11
C LEU A 17 -14.98 18.41 -36.22
N ARG A 18 -14.38 19.47 -36.77
CA ARG A 18 -12.91 19.64 -36.82
C ARG A 18 -12.39 19.95 -35.41
N PRO A 19 -11.19 19.50 -35.01
CA PRO A 19 -10.69 19.73 -33.66
C PRO A 19 -10.27 21.20 -33.51
N ALA A 20 -11.03 21.97 -32.72
CA ALA A 20 -10.60 23.25 -32.21
C ALA A 20 -10.16 23.04 -30.77
N ARG A 21 -8.83 23.00 -30.54
CA ARG A 21 -8.23 22.85 -29.21
C ARG A 21 -8.84 23.87 -28.24
N SER A 22 -9.76 23.42 -27.41
CA SER A 22 -10.30 24.18 -26.29
C SER A 22 -10.06 23.39 -25.00
N VAL A 23 -9.76 24.09 -23.90
CA VAL A 23 -9.54 23.49 -22.57
C VAL A 23 -10.74 22.64 -22.11
N LEU A 24 -11.95 22.96 -22.61
CA LEU A 24 -13.18 22.22 -22.35
C LEU A 24 -13.18 20.82 -22.97
N GLU A 25 -12.59 20.65 -24.16
CA GLU A 25 -12.46 19.33 -24.80
C GLU A 25 -11.56 18.40 -23.98
N ASP A 26 -10.46 18.90 -23.41
CA ASP A 26 -9.53 18.09 -22.62
C ASP A 26 -10.15 17.60 -21.29
N LEU A 27 -11.04 18.38 -20.67
CA LEU A 27 -11.79 17.97 -19.47
C LEU A 27 -12.79 16.85 -19.75
N LEU A 28 -13.42 16.84 -20.92
CA LEU A 28 -14.43 15.84 -21.30
C LEU A 28 -13.83 14.60 -21.97
N ARG A 29 -12.59 14.65 -22.46
CA ARG A 29 -11.91 13.52 -23.12
C ARG A 29 -11.96 12.21 -22.34
N PRO A 30 -11.67 12.16 -21.03
CA PRO A 30 -11.78 10.90 -20.28
C PRO A 30 -13.19 10.33 -20.31
N LEU A 31 -14.22 11.17 -20.14
CA LEU A 31 -15.62 10.75 -20.16
C LEU A 31 -16.02 10.25 -21.55
N LEU A 32 -15.61 10.96 -22.60
CA LEU A 32 -15.86 10.58 -24.00
C LEU A 32 -15.16 9.28 -24.39
N PHE A 33 -14.00 8.96 -23.77
CA PHE A 33 -13.35 7.66 -23.94
C PHE A 33 -14.06 6.55 -23.14
N CYS A 34 -14.46 6.83 -21.90
CA CYS A 34 -15.11 5.85 -21.04
C CYS A 34 -16.50 5.43 -21.54
N SER A 35 -17.24 6.33 -22.19
CA SER A 35 -18.60 6.06 -22.68
C SER A 35 -18.68 4.88 -23.68
N PRO A 36 -17.93 4.87 -24.81
CA PRO A 36 -17.93 3.74 -25.73
C PRO A 36 -17.23 2.50 -25.16
N THR A 37 -16.17 2.66 -24.37
CA THR A 37 -15.43 1.53 -23.78
C THR A 37 -16.18 0.83 -22.66
N ARG A 38 -17.20 1.48 -22.05
CA ARG A 38 -18.04 0.87 -21.00
C ARG A 38 -18.75 -0.39 -21.48
N ASN A 39 -19.29 -0.38 -22.70
CA ASN A 39 -20.00 -1.54 -23.25
C ASN A 39 -19.02 -2.69 -23.53
N LEU A 40 -17.83 -2.36 -24.04
CA LEU A 40 -16.74 -3.32 -24.22
C LEU A 40 -16.30 -3.93 -22.89
N CYS A 41 -16.06 -3.11 -21.86
CA CYS A 41 -15.67 -3.58 -20.54
C CYS A 41 -16.69 -4.58 -19.97
N LYS A 42 -18.00 -4.31 -20.14
CA LYS A 42 -19.08 -5.16 -19.66
C LYS A 42 -19.29 -6.45 -20.45
N SER A 43 -18.82 -6.54 -21.69
CA SER A 43 -18.99 -7.75 -22.51
C SER A 43 -17.99 -8.85 -22.18
N LEU A 44 -16.93 -8.54 -21.44
CA LEU A 44 -15.86 -9.49 -21.11
C LEU A 44 -16.28 -10.44 -19.99
N GLN A 45 -15.79 -11.68 -20.07
CA GLN A 45 -16.18 -12.77 -19.17
C GLN A 45 -15.13 -13.10 -18.10
N SER A 46 -13.92 -12.53 -18.21
CA SER A 46 -12.82 -12.77 -17.30
C SER A 46 -13.23 -12.43 -15.86
N PRO A 47 -13.00 -13.33 -14.90
CA PRO A 47 -13.44 -13.15 -13.52
C PRO A 47 -12.77 -11.95 -12.84
N PHE A 48 -11.56 -11.58 -13.26
CA PHE A 48 -10.94 -10.32 -12.90
C PHE A 48 -10.91 -9.41 -14.13
N ASN A 49 -11.61 -8.28 -14.05
CA ASN A 49 -11.76 -7.32 -15.14
C ASN A 49 -11.85 -5.90 -14.57
N VAL A 50 -10.74 -5.17 -14.61
CA VAL A 50 -10.63 -3.82 -14.04
C VAL A 50 -10.06 -2.87 -15.08
N TRP A 51 -10.68 -1.71 -15.22
CA TRP A 51 -10.31 -0.70 -16.20
C TRP A 51 -10.05 0.63 -15.50
N TYR A 52 -8.90 1.22 -15.79
CA TYR A 52 -8.61 2.61 -15.47
C TYR A 52 -8.29 3.34 -16.78
N LEU A 53 -9.29 4.04 -17.32
CA LEU A 53 -9.21 4.63 -18.67
C LEU A 53 -8.78 3.56 -19.69
N ASP A 54 -7.65 3.76 -20.36
CA ASP A 54 -7.08 2.88 -21.39
C ASP A 54 -6.23 1.73 -20.84
N ASP A 55 -6.01 1.69 -19.52
CA ASP A 55 -5.34 0.61 -18.82
C ASP A 55 -6.36 -0.41 -18.30
N ALA A 56 -6.58 -1.43 -19.12
CA ALA A 56 -7.39 -2.60 -18.80
C ALA A 56 -6.50 -3.71 -18.24
N THR A 57 -6.93 -4.33 -17.13
CA THR A 57 -6.30 -5.51 -16.54
C THR A 57 -7.33 -6.63 -16.47
N LEU A 58 -7.00 -7.74 -17.14
CA LEU A 58 -7.80 -8.96 -17.15
C LEU A 58 -7.07 -10.08 -16.41
N GLY A 59 -7.82 -10.95 -15.73
CA GLY A 59 -7.28 -12.11 -15.05
C GLY A 59 -8.30 -13.24 -14.95
N GLY A 60 -7.80 -14.48 -15.02
CA GLY A 60 -8.62 -15.68 -15.01
C GLY A 60 -7.93 -16.84 -15.71
N ASP A 61 -8.72 -17.85 -16.09
CA ASP A 61 -8.25 -18.94 -16.92
C ASP A 61 -7.80 -18.45 -18.30
N PHE A 62 -6.73 -19.04 -18.83
CA PHE A 62 -6.09 -18.58 -20.07
C PHE A 62 -7.06 -18.56 -21.25
N GLU A 63 -7.92 -19.57 -21.39
CA GLU A 63 -8.86 -19.62 -22.52
C GLU A 63 -9.93 -18.52 -22.45
N LEU A 64 -10.34 -18.10 -21.26
CA LEU A 64 -11.27 -16.97 -21.09
C LEU A 64 -10.56 -15.65 -21.39
N VAL A 65 -9.39 -15.42 -20.79
CA VAL A 65 -8.58 -14.21 -21.03
C VAL A 65 -8.24 -14.08 -22.52
N ARG A 66 -7.92 -15.19 -23.20
CA ARG A 66 -7.65 -15.22 -24.64
C ARG A 66 -8.87 -14.77 -25.46
N ARG A 67 -10.07 -15.28 -25.14
CA ARG A 67 -11.31 -14.90 -25.83
C ARG A 67 -11.65 -13.43 -25.62
N ASP A 68 -11.51 -12.95 -24.39
CA ASP A 68 -11.75 -11.55 -24.06
C ASP A 68 -10.72 -10.62 -24.73
N PHE A 69 -9.45 -11.05 -24.81
CA PHE A 69 -8.43 -10.33 -25.56
C PHE A 69 -8.80 -10.19 -27.05
N GLN A 70 -9.27 -11.27 -27.69
CA GLN A 70 -9.75 -11.22 -29.08
C GLN A 70 -10.95 -10.27 -29.22
N THR A 71 -11.89 -10.33 -28.27
CA THR A 71 -13.05 -9.44 -28.21
C THR A 71 -12.63 -7.97 -28.11
N ILE A 72 -11.59 -7.66 -27.31
CA ILE A 72 -11.02 -6.30 -27.20
C ILE A 72 -10.43 -5.84 -28.53
N VAL A 73 -9.71 -6.70 -29.25
CA VAL A 73 -9.11 -6.33 -30.54
C VAL A 73 -10.18 -6.07 -31.58
N GLU A 74 -11.19 -6.93 -31.68
CA GLU A 74 -12.27 -6.84 -32.67
C GLU A 74 -13.21 -5.65 -32.41
N ILE A 75 -13.78 -5.57 -31.20
CA ILE A 75 -14.70 -4.49 -30.83
C ILE A 75 -13.94 -3.17 -30.70
N GLY A 76 -12.72 -3.19 -30.15
CA GLY A 76 -11.87 -2.01 -30.07
C GLY A 76 -11.62 -1.39 -31.46
N ALA A 77 -11.31 -2.20 -32.46
CA ALA A 77 -11.16 -1.73 -33.84
C ALA A 77 -12.43 -1.07 -34.39
N SER A 78 -13.62 -1.62 -34.08
CA SER A 78 -14.90 -1.02 -34.47
C SER A 78 -15.17 0.33 -33.80
N LEU A 79 -14.59 0.57 -32.61
CA LEU A 79 -14.64 1.83 -31.88
C LEU A 79 -13.52 2.81 -32.29
N GLY A 80 -12.69 2.45 -33.27
CA GLY A 80 -11.54 3.27 -33.70
C GLY A 80 -10.34 3.22 -32.74
N LEU A 81 -10.31 2.24 -31.84
CA LEU A 81 -9.22 2.00 -30.89
C LEU A 81 -8.27 0.96 -31.46
N GLU A 82 -6.97 1.18 -31.23
CA GLU A 82 -5.93 0.21 -31.57
C GLU A 82 -5.17 -0.18 -30.30
N LEU A 83 -5.01 -1.48 -30.10
CA LEU A 83 -4.29 -2.01 -28.95
C LEU A 83 -2.79 -1.89 -29.19
N ASN A 84 -2.08 -1.21 -28.28
CA ASN A 84 -0.64 -1.19 -28.32
C ASN A 84 -0.06 -2.46 -27.70
N THR A 85 0.24 -3.45 -28.53
CA THR A 85 0.74 -4.76 -28.09
C THR A 85 2.09 -4.67 -27.39
N SER A 86 2.95 -3.71 -27.75
CA SER A 86 4.29 -3.55 -27.14
C SER A 86 4.27 -2.92 -25.75
N LYS A 87 3.11 -2.42 -25.31
CA LYS A 87 2.88 -1.96 -23.93
C LYS A 87 2.06 -2.94 -23.09
N CYS A 88 1.66 -4.07 -23.67
CA CYS A 88 0.84 -5.05 -22.96
C CYS A 88 1.75 -6.02 -22.20
N ASP A 89 1.53 -6.11 -20.89
CA ASP A 89 2.20 -7.10 -20.04
C ASP A 89 1.32 -8.35 -19.92
N PHE A 90 1.95 -9.53 -19.96
CA PHE A 90 1.28 -10.81 -19.72
C PHE A 90 2.04 -11.65 -18.71
N VAL A 91 1.33 -12.06 -17.65
CA VAL A 91 1.91 -12.75 -16.51
C VAL A 91 1.10 -14.01 -16.20
N VAL A 92 1.80 -15.11 -15.98
CA VAL A 92 1.21 -16.40 -15.61
C VAL A 92 1.59 -16.72 -14.17
N CYS A 93 0.59 -16.79 -13.28
CA CYS A 93 0.81 -17.04 -11.85
C CYS A 93 0.50 -18.48 -11.43
N GLY A 94 -0.33 -19.21 -12.18
CA GLY A 94 -0.80 -20.56 -11.84
C GLY A 94 -0.13 -21.69 -12.64
N GLY A 95 -0.29 -22.93 -12.17
CA GLY A 95 0.20 -24.14 -12.85
C GLY A 95 1.68 -24.45 -12.60
N THR A 96 2.14 -25.60 -13.10
CA THR A 96 3.55 -26.00 -13.04
C THR A 96 4.43 -25.14 -13.97
N PRO A 97 5.75 -25.05 -13.74
CA PRO A 97 6.64 -24.26 -14.62
C PRO A 97 6.53 -24.63 -16.10
N THR A 98 6.35 -25.92 -16.41
CA THR A 98 6.12 -26.40 -17.78
C THR A 98 4.81 -25.87 -18.37
N GLN A 99 3.72 -25.90 -17.59
CA GLN A 99 2.43 -25.35 -18.02
C GLN A 99 2.51 -23.83 -18.24
N GLN A 100 3.21 -23.12 -17.36
CA GLN A 100 3.43 -21.68 -17.50
C GLN A 100 4.18 -21.35 -18.80
N GLN A 101 5.20 -22.12 -19.14
CA GLN A 101 5.96 -21.94 -20.38
C GLN A 101 5.10 -22.19 -21.62
N VAL A 102 4.27 -23.23 -21.61
CA VAL A 102 3.31 -23.51 -22.70
C VAL A 102 2.32 -22.35 -22.86
N THR A 103 1.77 -21.83 -21.76
CA THR A 103 0.84 -20.69 -21.80
C THR A 103 1.50 -19.43 -22.34
N ARG A 104 2.75 -19.15 -21.95
CA ARG A 104 3.53 -18.03 -22.49
C ARG A 104 3.78 -18.17 -23.99
N GLN A 105 4.11 -19.38 -24.46
CA GLN A 105 4.28 -19.66 -25.90
C GLN A 105 2.98 -19.44 -26.68
N LYS A 106 1.84 -19.92 -26.16
CA LYS A 106 0.53 -19.67 -26.76
C LYS A 106 0.26 -18.17 -26.87
N MET A 107 0.46 -17.41 -25.79
CA MET A 107 0.22 -15.96 -25.81
C MET A 107 1.15 -15.23 -26.80
N LYS A 108 2.41 -15.65 -26.90
CA LYS A 108 3.38 -15.06 -27.85
C LYS A 108 2.96 -15.28 -29.31
N LEU A 109 2.28 -16.39 -29.63
CA LEU A 109 1.71 -16.63 -30.96
C LEU A 109 0.50 -15.71 -31.24
N LEU A 110 -0.33 -15.45 -30.23
CA LEU A 110 -1.49 -14.56 -30.35
C LEU A 110 -1.10 -13.08 -30.44
N CYS A 111 -0.08 -12.67 -29.68
CA CYS A 111 0.34 -11.28 -29.57
C CYS A 111 1.88 -11.22 -29.52
N PRO A 112 2.56 -11.16 -30.68
CA PRO A 112 4.03 -11.22 -30.75
C PRO A 112 4.74 -10.10 -30.00
N GLY A 113 4.10 -8.93 -29.88
CA GLY A 113 4.65 -7.75 -29.19
C GLY A 113 4.50 -7.76 -27.66
N VAL A 114 3.83 -8.76 -27.07
CA VAL A 114 3.55 -8.78 -25.62
C VAL A 114 4.83 -8.89 -24.80
N ILE A 115 4.88 -8.15 -23.69
CA ILE A 115 5.97 -8.19 -22.73
C ILE A 115 5.66 -9.24 -21.67
N PHE A 116 6.68 -9.99 -21.28
CA PHE A 116 6.61 -10.98 -20.22
C PHE A 116 7.46 -10.49 -19.06
N PRO A 117 6.94 -9.61 -18.19
CA PRO A 117 7.73 -9.03 -17.12
C PRO A 117 8.10 -10.06 -16.06
N ASP A 118 9.25 -9.82 -15.43
CA ASP A 118 9.68 -10.55 -14.25
C ASP A 118 8.89 -10.09 -13.02
N LYS A 119 8.87 -10.93 -11.98
CA LYS A 119 8.20 -10.58 -10.72
C LYS A 119 8.75 -9.31 -10.08
N GLU A 120 10.02 -9.01 -10.30
CA GLU A 120 10.72 -7.83 -9.75
C GLU A 120 10.38 -6.52 -10.47
N THR A 121 9.82 -6.59 -11.68
CA THR A 121 9.61 -5.41 -12.53
C THR A 121 8.14 -5.10 -12.77
N LEU A 122 7.25 -6.06 -12.52
CA LEU A 122 5.82 -5.87 -12.74
C LEU A 122 5.23 -4.81 -11.79
N THR A 123 4.72 -3.74 -12.39
CA THR A 123 3.95 -2.70 -11.71
C THR A 123 2.59 -2.52 -12.38
N LEU A 124 1.57 -2.22 -11.59
CA LEU A 124 0.23 -1.90 -12.07
C LEU A 124 -0.13 -0.50 -11.59
N LEU A 125 -0.43 0.42 -12.52
CA LEU A 125 -0.66 1.84 -12.24
C LEU A 125 0.49 2.45 -11.38
N GLY A 126 1.72 2.00 -11.59
CA GLY A 126 2.90 2.44 -10.84
C GLY A 126 3.07 1.83 -9.44
N ALA A 127 2.19 0.93 -9.00
CA ALA A 127 2.35 0.17 -7.76
C ALA A 127 2.94 -1.22 -8.03
N PRO A 128 3.90 -1.71 -7.22
CA PRO A 128 4.44 -3.05 -7.39
C PRO A 128 3.38 -4.11 -7.07
N VAL A 129 3.26 -5.09 -7.97
CA VAL A 129 2.26 -6.17 -7.86
C VAL A 129 2.76 -7.29 -6.95
N PHE A 130 4.03 -7.65 -7.07
CA PHE A 130 4.66 -8.70 -6.27
C PHE A 130 5.58 -8.12 -5.19
N PRO A 131 5.77 -8.83 -4.05
CA PRO A 131 6.71 -8.43 -3.00
C PRO A 131 8.13 -8.18 -3.53
N GLU A 132 8.57 -8.97 -4.50
CA GLU A 132 9.89 -8.88 -5.14
C GLU A 132 10.09 -7.57 -5.90
N ALA A 133 9.03 -6.91 -6.37
CA ALA A 133 9.10 -5.60 -7.04
C ALA A 133 9.15 -4.42 -6.06
N ILE A 134 8.91 -4.62 -4.77
CA ILE A 134 8.91 -3.53 -3.78
C ILE A 134 10.30 -2.90 -3.64
N PRO A 135 11.41 -3.65 -3.42
CA PRO A 135 12.72 -3.04 -3.27
C PRO A 135 13.17 -2.22 -4.49
N PRO A 136 13.09 -2.71 -5.75
CA PRO A 136 13.46 -1.92 -6.93
C PRO A 136 12.65 -0.63 -7.09
N VAL A 137 11.36 -0.65 -6.73
CA VAL A 137 10.50 0.55 -6.80
C VAL A 137 10.92 1.57 -5.74
N LEU A 138 11.20 1.14 -4.51
CA LEU A 138 11.69 2.02 -3.44
C LEU A 138 13.08 2.58 -3.76
N GLU A 139 13.97 1.76 -4.31
CA GLU A 139 15.32 2.17 -4.72
C GLU A 139 15.26 3.30 -5.77
N LYS A 140 14.40 3.16 -6.78
CA LYS A 140 14.16 4.25 -7.75
C LYS A 140 13.66 5.53 -7.09
N LYS A 141 12.84 5.43 -6.02
CA LYS A 141 12.35 6.59 -5.27
C LYS A 141 13.43 7.24 -4.42
N ILE A 142 14.34 6.46 -3.86
CA ILE A 142 15.52 6.95 -3.12
C ILE A 142 16.44 7.70 -4.07
N GLN A 143 16.79 7.12 -5.22
CA GLN A 143 17.62 7.78 -6.23
C GLN A 143 17.00 9.09 -6.74
N GLN A 144 15.67 9.10 -6.92
CA GLN A 144 14.94 10.33 -7.23
C GLN A 144 15.04 11.36 -6.09
N ALA A 145 14.91 10.94 -4.84
CA ALA A 145 15.05 11.83 -3.70
C ALA A 145 16.46 12.42 -3.61
N GLU A 146 17.51 11.61 -3.74
CA GLU A 146 18.91 12.05 -3.75
C GLU A 146 19.19 13.09 -4.84
N LEU A 147 18.67 12.86 -6.05
CA LEU A 147 18.78 13.83 -7.14
C LEU A 147 17.99 15.12 -6.86
N MET A 148 16.85 15.03 -6.18
CA MET A 148 16.05 16.21 -5.87
C MET A 148 16.65 17.01 -4.71
N THR A 149 17.24 16.35 -3.70
CA THR A 149 17.87 17.02 -2.56
C THR A 149 19.07 17.84 -2.97
N THR A 150 19.91 17.36 -3.89
CA THR A 150 21.05 18.13 -4.43
C THR A 150 20.60 19.42 -5.14
N ARG A 151 19.44 19.40 -5.79
CA ARG A 151 18.87 20.59 -6.45
C ARG A 151 18.23 21.59 -5.48
N LEU A 152 17.85 21.14 -4.28
CA LEU A 152 17.31 22.05 -3.27
C LEU A 152 18.37 22.99 -2.71
N GLU A 153 19.65 22.64 -2.81
CA GLU A 153 20.78 23.48 -2.39
C GLU A 153 20.87 24.79 -3.17
N GLU A 154 20.36 24.81 -4.41
CA GLU A 154 20.35 26.01 -5.27
C GLU A 154 19.21 26.99 -4.91
N ILE A 155 18.33 26.60 -3.98
CA ILE A 155 17.12 27.34 -3.62
C ILE A 155 17.29 27.94 -2.23
N SER A 156 16.63 29.08 -1.96
CA SER A 156 16.63 29.67 -0.61
C SER A 156 16.12 28.68 0.45
N ALA A 157 16.76 28.66 1.62
CA ALA A 157 16.52 27.66 2.67
C ALA A 157 15.03 27.50 3.05
N HIS A 158 14.28 28.61 3.13
CA HIS A 158 12.86 28.57 3.46
C HIS A 158 12.03 27.86 2.38
N GLN A 159 12.29 28.15 1.09
CA GLN A 159 11.61 27.50 -0.03
C GLN A 159 12.04 26.03 -0.14
N ALA A 160 13.33 25.75 0.06
CA ALA A 160 13.86 24.40 0.05
C ALA A 160 13.21 23.52 1.13
N LEU A 161 13.14 24.02 2.37
CA LEU A 161 12.47 23.32 3.48
C LEU A 161 10.99 23.08 3.19
N PHE A 162 10.30 24.07 2.62
CA PHE A 162 8.90 23.95 2.23
C PHE A 162 8.68 22.84 1.19
N LEU A 163 9.51 22.80 0.14
CA LEU A 163 9.45 21.79 -0.91
C LEU A 163 9.84 20.40 -0.39
N LEU A 164 10.89 20.32 0.43
CA LEU A 164 11.34 19.07 1.05
C LEU A 164 10.19 18.42 1.82
N LYS A 165 9.57 19.19 2.73
CA LYS A 165 8.48 18.73 3.58
C LYS A 165 7.21 18.38 2.79
N ASN A 166 6.75 19.30 1.93
CA ASN A 166 5.40 19.20 1.35
C ASN A 166 5.36 18.51 -0.01
N CYS A 167 6.50 18.25 -0.64
CA CYS A 167 6.53 17.71 -2.01
C CYS A 167 7.47 16.53 -2.18
N LEU A 168 8.61 16.49 -1.48
CA LEU A 168 9.72 15.59 -1.81
C LEU A 168 9.93 14.45 -0.81
N SER A 169 9.49 14.62 0.44
CA SER A 169 9.47 13.59 1.47
C SER A 169 8.25 12.66 1.31
N LEU A 170 7.44 12.48 2.35
CA LEU A 170 6.28 11.57 2.40
C LEU A 170 5.38 11.58 1.15
N PRO A 171 5.02 12.73 0.54
CA PRO A 171 4.12 12.74 -0.63
C PRO A 171 4.62 11.93 -1.82
N LYS A 172 5.95 11.74 -1.97
CA LYS A 172 6.52 10.92 -3.05
C LYS A 172 6.33 9.43 -2.88
N LEU A 173 6.12 8.98 -1.64
CA LEU A 173 6.00 7.56 -1.28
C LEU A 173 4.58 7.17 -0.87
N LEU A 174 3.73 8.12 -0.48
CA LEU A 174 2.42 7.84 0.10
C LEU A 174 1.53 6.99 -0.81
N TYR A 175 1.60 7.18 -2.14
CA TYR A 175 0.90 6.33 -3.10
C TYR A 175 1.33 4.86 -2.97
N ILE A 176 2.64 4.60 -3.00
CA ILE A 176 3.19 3.24 -2.91
C ILE A 176 2.86 2.62 -1.55
N PHE A 177 2.92 3.40 -0.47
CA PHE A 177 2.58 2.93 0.88
C PHE A 177 1.12 2.48 0.98
N ARG A 178 0.22 3.13 0.25
CA ARG A 178 -1.20 2.75 0.20
C ARG A 178 -1.44 1.49 -0.63
N CYS A 179 -0.60 1.23 -1.63
CA CYS A 179 -0.82 0.13 -2.57
C CYS A 179 -0.06 -1.15 -2.20
N SER A 180 1.06 -1.05 -1.50
CA SER A 180 1.99 -2.17 -1.31
C SER A 180 2.54 -2.23 0.12
N PRO A 181 2.81 -3.43 0.66
CA PRO A 181 3.27 -3.62 2.04
C PRO A 181 4.77 -3.24 2.19
N THR A 182 5.12 -1.98 1.98
CA THR A 182 6.51 -1.49 1.98
C THR A 182 7.20 -1.58 3.34
N PHE A 183 6.44 -1.72 4.43
CA PHE A 183 6.95 -1.93 5.78
C PHE A 183 7.78 -3.21 5.94
N SER A 184 7.75 -4.13 4.97
CA SER A 184 8.64 -5.29 4.91
C SER A 184 10.08 -4.91 4.53
N CYS A 185 10.30 -3.73 3.93
CA CYS A 185 11.59 -3.25 3.42
C CYS A 185 12.13 -2.09 4.27
N LEU A 186 12.21 -2.27 5.60
CA LEU A 186 12.69 -1.24 6.53
C LEU A 186 14.05 -0.61 6.15
N PRO A 187 15.07 -1.37 5.69
CA PRO A 187 16.35 -0.76 5.32
C PRO A 187 16.24 0.30 4.22
N SER A 188 15.41 0.06 3.20
CA SER A 188 15.19 1.03 2.11
C SER A 188 14.42 2.26 2.60
N LEU A 189 13.43 2.09 3.49
CA LEU A 189 12.70 3.20 4.08
C LEU A 189 13.60 4.07 4.96
N GLN A 190 14.49 3.45 5.73
CA GLN A 190 15.48 4.15 6.55
C GLN A 190 16.53 4.87 5.70
N ALA A 191 16.96 4.27 4.59
CA ALA A 191 17.84 4.94 3.63
C ALA A 191 17.18 6.19 3.04
N PHE A 192 15.89 6.13 2.69
CA PHE A 192 15.13 7.30 2.26
C PHE A 192 15.06 8.38 3.35
N ASP A 193 14.69 8.00 4.58
CA ASP A 193 14.63 8.95 5.70
C ASP A 193 15.99 9.60 5.98
N GLU A 194 17.09 8.86 5.82
CA GLU A 194 18.45 9.39 5.98
C GLU A 194 18.81 10.41 4.89
N THR A 195 18.41 10.17 3.64
CA THR A 195 18.57 11.16 2.55
C THR A 195 17.81 12.46 2.86
N ILE A 196 16.58 12.36 3.35
CA ILE A 196 15.78 13.53 3.75
C ILE A 196 16.38 14.22 4.97
N ARG A 197 16.86 13.46 5.96
CA ARG A 197 17.50 13.96 7.18
C ARG A 197 18.74 14.79 6.86
N LYS A 198 19.62 14.29 6.00
CA LYS A 198 20.83 15.01 5.54
C LYS A 198 20.46 16.33 4.89
N CYS A 199 19.56 16.30 3.91
CA CYS A 199 19.09 17.50 3.22
C CYS A 199 18.44 18.51 4.17
N ALA A 200 17.62 18.05 5.13
CA ALA A 200 17.03 18.94 6.13
C ALA A 200 18.09 19.59 7.02
N GLY A 201 19.14 18.86 7.39
CA GLY A 201 20.27 19.37 8.17
C GLY A 201 21.08 20.42 7.40
N GLU A 202 21.32 20.20 6.11
CA GLU A 202 21.99 21.15 5.22
C GLU A 202 21.17 22.45 5.06
N ILE A 203 19.87 22.34 4.80
CA ILE A 203 18.97 23.49 4.65
C ILE A 203 18.88 24.30 5.96
N ALA A 204 18.77 23.62 7.10
CA ALA A 204 18.67 24.28 8.40
C ALA A 204 20.03 24.72 8.96
N ASN A 205 21.14 24.29 8.34
CA ASN A 205 22.50 24.45 8.82
C ASN A 205 22.68 23.94 10.27
N ILE A 206 22.13 22.75 10.57
CA ILE A 206 22.13 22.11 11.90
C ILE A 206 22.57 20.65 11.77
N VAL A 207 23.34 20.17 12.74
CA VAL A 207 23.64 18.74 12.88
C VAL A 207 22.37 17.99 13.31
N MET A 208 21.83 17.18 12.41
CA MET A 208 20.64 16.36 12.65
C MET A 208 21.01 15.10 13.43
N ASP A 209 21.26 15.19 14.74
CA ASP A 209 21.36 13.99 15.60
C ASP A 209 20.00 13.30 15.78
N ASP A 210 19.95 12.13 16.42
CA ASP A 210 18.72 11.33 16.53
C ASP A 210 17.62 12.04 17.33
N THR A 211 17.98 12.93 18.24
CA THR A 211 17.03 13.70 19.05
C THR A 211 16.46 14.84 18.21
N VAL A 212 17.32 15.59 17.51
CA VAL A 212 16.92 16.68 16.60
C VAL A 212 16.08 16.13 15.45
N TRP A 213 16.44 14.97 14.90
CA TRP A 213 15.67 14.33 13.84
C TRP A 213 14.28 13.89 14.31
N ARG A 214 14.18 13.31 15.52
CA ARG A 214 12.87 13.01 16.13
C ARG A 214 12.05 14.26 16.41
N GLN A 215 12.66 15.37 16.85
CA GLN A 215 11.95 16.63 17.03
C GLN A 215 11.48 17.19 15.68
N SER A 216 12.31 17.08 14.64
CA SER A 216 12.01 17.55 13.29
C SER A 216 10.78 16.87 12.67
N SER A 217 10.47 15.64 13.11
CA SER A 217 9.29 14.91 12.63
C SER A 217 7.97 15.35 13.26
N ILE A 218 8.03 16.09 14.38
CA ILE A 218 6.85 16.61 15.07
C ILE A 218 6.25 17.78 14.27
N PRO A 219 4.92 18.01 14.31
CA PRO A 219 4.30 19.17 13.68
C PRO A 219 4.89 20.51 14.12
N VAL A 220 4.79 21.50 13.23
CA VAL A 220 5.26 22.89 13.48
C VAL A 220 4.51 23.52 14.67
N SER A 221 3.25 23.16 14.90
CA SER A 221 2.49 23.60 16.08
C SER A 221 3.01 23.07 17.42
N ARG A 222 4.03 22.20 17.40
CA ARG A 222 4.70 21.63 18.57
C ARG A 222 6.23 21.70 18.43
N ASP A 223 6.73 22.79 17.85
CA ASP A 223 8.16 23.11 17.74
C ASP A 223 9.00 22.10 16.95
N GLY A 224 8.41 21.45 15.95
CA GLY A 224 9.12 20.61 14.97
C GLY A 224 9.08 21.15 13.54
N PHE A 225 9.73 20.48 12.60
CA PHE A 225 9.67 20.85 11.17
C PHE A 225 8.46 20.24 10.46
N GLY A 226 7.87 19.17 11.01
CA GLY A 226 6.81 18.39 10.40
C GLY A 226 7.28 17.53 9.24
N ILE A 227 8.56 17.12 9.24
CA ILE A 227 9.12 16.19 8.26
C ILE A 227 8.93 14.77 8.78
N ARG A 228 7.84 14.14 8.33
CA ARG A 228 7.38 12.87 8.87
C ARG A 228 8.28 11.73 8.38
N ARG A 229 8.63 10.83 9.29
CA ARG A 229 9.43 9.64 8.99
C ARG A 229 8.62 8.65 8.18
N VAL A 230 9.18 8.18 7.09
CA VAL A 230 8.46 7.32 6.14
C VAL A 230 8.39 5.87 6.64
N ASP A 231 9.39 5.43 7.41
CA ASP A 231 9.43 4.10 8.01
C ASP A 231 8.31 3.87 9.04
N GLU A 232 7.96 4.89 9.81
CA GLU A 232 6.85 4.88 10.77
C GLU A 232 5.46 4.94 10.09
N LEU A 233 5.41 5.43 8.85
CA LEU A 233 4.15 5.66 8.11
C LEU A 233 3.77 4.57 7.12
N ALA A 234 4.72 3.75 6.69
CA ALA A 234 4.50 2.69 5.71
C ALA A 234 3.37 1.72 6.12
N LEU A 235 3.45 1.17 7.34
CA LEU A 235 2.46 0.22 7.86
C LEU A 235 1.05 0.83 8.01
N PRO A 236 0.86 1.95 8.74
CA PRO A 236 -0.48 2.51 8.92
C PRO A 236 -1.11 2.99 7.61
N ALA A 237 -0.33 3.55 6.68
CA ALA A 237 -0.84 3.96 5.37
C ALA A 237 -1.36 2.77 4.56
N PHE A 238 -0.65 1.64 4.58
CA PHE A 238 -1.07 0.41 3.92
C PHE A 238 -2.35 -0.15 4.55
N LEU A 239 -2.39 -0.29 5.88
CA LEU A 239 -3.55 -0.82 6.60
C LEU A 239 -4.80 0.04 6.41
N ALA A 240 -4.66 1.37 6.46
CA ALA A 240 -5.77 2.29 6.23
C ALA A 240 -6.32 2.15 4.79
N SER A 241 -5.43 2.02 3.81
CA SER A 241 -5.81 1.81 2.41
C SER A 241 -6.55 0.49 2.21
N VAL A 242 -5.99 -0.62 2.69
CA VAL A 242 -6.61 -1.95 2.61
C VAL A 242 -7.99 -1.95 3.25
N HIS A 243 -8.14 -1.34 4.43
CA HIS A 243 -9.42 -1.22 5.10
C HIS A 243 -10.42 -0.40 4.27
N SER A 244 -10.00 0.77 3.77
CA SER A 244 -10.87 1.66 3.00
C SER A 244 -11.32 1.07 1.65
N ALA A 245 -10.45 0.27 1.01
CA ALA A 245 -10.72 -0.33 -0.29
C ALA A 245 -11.43 -1.69 -0.20
N PHE A 246 -11.63 -2.23 1.01
CA PHE A 246 -12.07 -3.60 1.23
C PHE A 246 -13.39 -3.94 0.54
N ASP A 247 -14.40 -3.10 0.74
CA ASP A 247 -15.73 -3.33 0.16
C ASP A 247 -15.70 -3.24 -1.36
N LEU A 248 -14.89 -2.34 -1.93
CA LEU A 248 -14.70 -2.22 -3.37
C LEU A 248 -13.98 -3.44 -3.93
N VAL A 249 -12.92 -3.92 -3.28
CA VAL A 249 -12.19 -5.13 -3.67
C VAL A 249 -13.13 -6.33 -3.69
N LYS A 250 -14.01 -6.46 -2.70
CA LYS A 250 -15.01 -7.54 -2.64
C LYS A 250 -16.04 -7.44 -3.76
N GLN A 251 -16.42 -6.23 -4.18
CA GLN A 251 -17.31 -6.03 -5.34
C GLN A 251 -16.62 -6.40 -6.66
N ILE A 252 -15.33 -6.06 -6.80
CA ILE A 252 -14.54 -6.34 -8.00
C ILE A 252 -14.22 -7.82 -8.13
N TYR A 253 -13.83 -8.48 -7.03
CA TYR A 253 -13.48 -9.90 -7.02
C TYR A 253 -14.09 -10.58 -5.79
N PRO A 254 -15.33 -11.10 -5.89
CA PRO A 254 -16.05 -11.69 -4.76
C PRO A 254 -15.36 -12.91 -4.13
N GLN A 255 -14.43 -13.53 -4.84
CA GLN A 255 -13.66 -14.69 -4.38
C GLN A 255 -12.42 -14.32 -3.54
N VAL A 256 -12.19 -13.03 -3.23
CA VAL A 256 -11.11 -12.65 -2.30
C VAL A 256 -11.35 -13.29 -0.92
N ASP A 257 -10.47 -14.21 -0.52
CA ASP A 257 -10.46 -14.74 0.84
C ASP A 257 -9.69 -13.79 1.77
N ALA A 258 -10.40 -12.84 2.34
CA ALA A 258 -9.84 -11.90 3.30
C ALA A 258 -9.60 -12.51 4.70
N ASN A 259 -9.95 -13.78 4.93
CA ASN A 259 -9.88 -14.40 6.25
C ASN A 259 -8.45 -14.59 6.78
N GLU A 260 -7.42 -14.46 5.92
CA GLU A 260 -6.03 -14.50 6.37
C GLU A 260 -5.52 -13.18 6.99
N THR A 261 -6.16 -12.05 6.65
CA THR A 261 -5.92 -10.79 7.36
C THR A 261 -6.68 -10.80 8.70
N TYR A 262 -6.00 -10.41 9.79
CA TYR A 262 -6.61 -10.28 11.12
C TYR A 262 -7.89 -9.42 11.14
N LEU A 263 -8.12 -8.64 10.08
CA LEU A 263 -9.23 -7.71 9.88
C LEU A 263 -10.63 -8.31 10.16
N ARG A 264 -10.98 -9.45 9.53
CA ARG A 264 -12.33 -10.02 9.70
C ARG A 264 -12.54 -10.62 11.09
N GLY A 265 -11.51 -11.30 11.60
CA GLY A 265 -11.53 -11.88 12.94
C GLY A 265 -11.58 -10.81 14.02
N SER A 266 -10.78 -9.73 13.91
CA SER A 266 -10.80 -8.60 14.84
C SER A 266 -12.08 -7.77 14.73
N ALA A 267 -12.71 -7.67 13.55
CA ALA A 267 -14.00 -7.00 13.39
C ALA A 267 -15.18 -7.83 13.92
N GLY A 268 -15.13 -9.16 13.82
CA GLY A 268 -16.20 -10.06 14.26
C GLY A 268 -16.08 -10.58 15.69
N GLN A 269 -14.88 -10.54 16.28
CA GLN A 269 -14.59 -11.08 17.61
C GLN A 269 -13.57 -10.20 18.34
N LEU A 270 -14.00 -9.61 19.46
CA LEU A 270 -13.11 -8.90 20.38
C LEU A 270 -11.96 -9.80 20.84
N GLY A 271 -10.73 -9.29 20.80
CA GLY A 271 -9.53 -10.01 21.23
C GLY A 271 -8.95 -10.99 20.20
N TYR A 272 -9.50 -11.09 18.98
CA TYR A 272 -9.03 -12.04 17.97
C TYR A 272 -7.54 -11.88 17.62
N ALA A 273 -7.08 -10.65 17.42
CA ALA A 273 -5.67 -10.39 17.07
C ALA A 273 -4.74 -10.71 18.24
N ALA A 274 -5.12 -10.32 19.46
CA ALA A 274 -4.39 -10.67 20.67
C ALA A 274 -4.31 -12.21 20.84
N ASN A 275 -5.42 -12.92 20.64
CA ASN A 275 -5.48 -14.38 20.77
C ASN A 275 -4.56 -15.11 19.79
N LYS A 276 -4.52 -14.68 18.53
CA LYS A 276 -3.68 -15.29 17.51
C LYS A 276 -2.19 -14.95 17.75
N ALA A 277 -1.88 -13.73 18.23
CA ALA A 277 -0.53 -13.37 18.66
C ALA A 277 -0.04 -14.18 19.88
N GLU A 278 -0.90 -14.42 20.88
CA GLU A 278 -0.59 -15.27 22.04
C GLU A 278 -0.28 -16.71 21.61
N LYS A 279 -1.11 -17.31 20.73
CA LYS A 279 -0.89 -18.67 20.22
C LYS A 279 0.45 -18.79 19.49
N LEU A 280 0.80 -17.81 18.68
CA LEU A 280 2.09 -17.76 17.98
C LEU A 280 3.26 -17.64 18.96
N LYS A 281 3.16 -16.79 20.00
CA LYS A 281 4.20 -16.70 21.03
C LYS A 281 4.32 -17.97 21.86
N ARG A 282 3.23 -18.64 22.23
CA ARG A 282 3.28 -19.96 22.90
C ARG A 282 3.96 -21.00 22.02
N HIS A 283 3.67 -21.00 20.72
CA HIS A 283 4.35 -21.90 19.79
C HIS A 283 5.85 -21.60 19.69
N LYS A 284 6.22 -20.32 19.57
CA LYS A 284 7.61 -19.86 19.47
C LYS A 284 8.45 -20.21 20.70
N TYR A 285 7.88 -20.09 21.90
CA TYR A 285 8.57 -20.32 23.17
C TYR A 285 8.18 -21.63 23.85
N ARG A 286 7.79 -22.64 23.06
CA ARG A 286 7.34 -23.94 23.58
C ARG A 286 8.39 -24.63 24.46
N GLU A 287 9.67 -24.35 24.23
CA GLU A 287 10.81 -24.87 25.02
C GLU A 287 10.91 -24.35 26.47
N LEU A 288 10.20 -23.26 26.77
CA LEU A 288 10.08 -22.70 28.13
C LEU A 288 8.97 -23.39 28.94
N ASP A 289 8.08 -24.10 28.25
CA ASP A 289 6.96 -24.82 28.85
C ASP A 289 7.48 -25.96 29.74
N GLY A 290 6.95 -26.07 30.96
CA GLY A 290 7.41 -27.01 31.97
C GLY A 290 8.63 -26.59 32.82
N ARG A 291 9.42 -25.59 32.39
CA ARG A 291 10.53 -25.02 33.19
C ARG A 291 10.22 -23.66 33.82
N TYR A 292 9.40 -22.86 33.15
CA TYR A 292 8.98 -21.55 33.63
C TYR A 292 7.47 -21.38 33.48
N LEU A 293 6.85 -20.58 34.35
CA LEU A 293 5.48 -20.12 34.14
C LEU A 293 5.49 -19.08 33.02
N PHE A 294 5.29 -19.53 31.77
CA PHE A 294 5.25 -18.66 30.60
C PHE A 294 3.80 -18.28 30.23
N CYS A 295 3.48 -17.00 30.37
CA CYS A 295 2.20 -16.42 29.96
C CYS A 295 2.45 -15.26 28.98
N PRO A 296 2.21 -15.45 27.67
CA PRO A 296 2.28 -14.34 26.73
C PRO A 296 1.11 -13.40 26.97
N VAL A 297 1.42 -12.11 27.07
CA VAL A 297 0.44 -11.04 27.22
C VAL A 297 0.38 -10.29 25.89
N ALA A 298 -0.75 -10.38 25.18
CA ALA A 298 -1.00 -9.59 23.97
C ALA A 298 -2.19 -8.66 24.19
N PHE A 299 -2.09 -7.46 23.62
CA PHE A 299 -3.14 -6.44 23.69
C PHE A 299 -3.57 -6.07 22.28
N GLU A 300 -4.88 -5.90 22.08
CA GLU A 300 -5.39 -5.22 20.88
C GLU A 300 -5.23 -3.70 21.02
N THR A 301 -5.21 -2.99 19.89
CA THR A 301 -4.99 -1.54 19.81
C THR A 301 -5.99 -0.72 20.63
N PHE A 302 -7.19 -1.25 20.91
CA PHE A 302 -8.20 -0.57 21.74
C PHE A 302 -8.33 -1.16 23.16
N GLY A 303 -7.41 -2.03 23.57
CA GLY A 303 -7.34 -2.55 24.95
C GLY A 303 -7.94 -3.93 25.27
N PRO A 304 -8.66 -4.66 24.38
CA PRO A 304 -9.00 -6.04 24.67
C PRO A 304 -7.76 -6.94 24.85
N PHE A 305 -7.74 -7.77 25.88
CA PHE A 305 -6.75 -8.83 26.12
C PHE A 305 -7.41 -10.05 26.79
N ARG A 306 -6.79 -11.22 26.69
CA ARG A 306 -7.43 -12.51 27.04
C ARG A 306 -7.58 -12.72 28.56
N ASN A 307 -8.48 -13.63 28.92
CA ASN A 307 -8.75 -14.10 30.29
C ASN A 307 -7.52 -14.61 31.05
N GLU A 308 -6.54 -15.23 30.38
CA GLU A 308 -5.31 -15.73 31.04
C GLU A 308 -4.39 -14.58 31.45
N ALA A 309 -4.12 -13.63 30.54
CA ALA A 309 -3.38 -12.42 30.85
C ALA A 309 -4.10 -11.60 31.94
N SER A 310 -5.44 -11.54 31.89
CA SER A 310 -6.26 -10.92 32.95
C SER A 310 -6.12 -11.62 34.29
N SER A 311 -6.13 -12.96 34.32
CA SER A 311 -5.91 -13.74 35.54
C SER A 311 -4.52 -13.49 36.12
N LEU A 312 -3.48 -13.44 35.27
CA LEU A 312 -2.12 -13.12 35.72
C LEU A 312 -2.04 -11.70 36.31
N ILE A 313 -2.60 -10.69 35.62
CA ILE A 313 -2.62 -9.31 36.11
C ILE A 313 -3.39 -9.19 37.43
N GLN A 314 -4.49 -9.93 37.58
CA GLN A 314 -5.24 -10.01 38.84
C GLN A 314 -4.41 -10.62 39.97
N GLN A 315 -3.70 -11.72 39.71
CA GLN A 315 -2.83 -12.36 40.70
C GLN A 315 -1.67 -11.46 41.11
N ILE A 316 -1.05 -10.77 40.14
CA ILE A 316 0.01 -9.80 40.41
C ILE A 316 -0.53 -8.65 41.28
N GLY A 317 -1.67 -8.05 40.89
CA GLY A 317 -2.27 -6.97 41.66
C GLY A 317 -2.65 -7.37 43.09
N LYS A 318 -3.15 -8.61 43.28
CA LYS A 318 -3.47 -9.15 44.61
C LYS A 318 -2.20 -9.30 45.48
N ARG A 319 -1.12 -9.87 44.92
CA ARG A 319 0.15 -10.01 45.63
C ARG A 319 0.78 -8.67 46.00
N ILE A 320 0.66 -7.66 45.13
CA ILE A 320 1.12 -6.30 45.43
C ILE A 320 0.29 -5.72 46.57
N ALA A 321 -1.03 -5.87 46.56
CA ALA A 321 -1.90 -5.41 47.65
C ALA A 321 -1.55 -6.08 48.99
N GLU A 322 -1.31 -7.39 48.99
CA GLU A 322 -0.89 -8.13 50.19
C GLU A 322 0.47 -7.67 50.73
N ALA A 323 1.43 -7.39 49.84
CA ALA A 323 2.78 -6.97 50.23
C ALA A 323 2.87 -5.50 50.67
N THR A 324 2.01 -4.63 50.14
CA THR A 324 2.07 -3.17 50.37
C THR A 324 0.97 -2.63 51.27
N GLY A 325 -0.08 -3.41 51.52
CA GLY A 325 -1.30 -2.97 52.22
C GLY A 325 -2.23 -2.08 51.39
N GLU A 326 -1.88 -1.71 50.15
CA GLU A 326 -2.71 -0.86 49.30
C GLU A 326 -3.75 -1.69 48.54
N ALA A 327 -5.00 -1.63 49.00
CA ALA A 327 -6.12 -2.37 48.43
C ALA A 327 -6.41 -2.03 46.95
N ARG A 328 -6.02 -0.83 46.48
CA ARG A 328 -6.23 -0.40 45.08
C ARG A 328 -5.08 -0.74 44.14
N SER A 329 -4.09 -1.51 44.60
CA SER A 329 -2.90 -1.87 43.80
C SER A 329 -3.24 -2.48 42.43
N LEU A 330 -4.29 -3.30 42.34
CA LEU A 330 -4.75 -3.86 41.07
C LEU A 330 -5.27 -2.79 40.11
N SER A 331 -6.03 -1.81 40.63
CA SER A 331 -6.55 -0.70 39.84
C SER A 331 -5.42 0.18 39.31
N PHE A 332 -4.42 0.48 40.13
CA PHE A 332 -3.24 1.23 39.71
C PHE A 332 -2.42 0.49 38.66
N LEU A 333 -2.24 -0.83 38.81
CA LEU A 333 -1.54 -1.65 37.82
C LEU A 333 -2.28 -1.65 36.47
N LYS A 334 -3.60 -1.85 36.48
CA LYS A 334 -4.43 -1.79 35.26
C LYS A 334 -4.39 -0.41 34.61
N GLN A 335 -4.44 0.66 35.40
CA GLN A 335 -4.36 2.03 34.91
C GLN A 335 -2.99 2.30 34.27
N LYS A 336 -1.90 1.86 34.90
CA LYS A 336 -0.55 2.03 34.37
C LYS A 336 -0.35 1.27 33.06
N LEU A 337 -0.78 0.01 33.01
CA LEU A 337 -0.78 -0.80 31.77
C LEU A 337 -1.63 -0.14 30.68
N SER A 338 -2.82 0.36 31.01
CA SER A 338 -3.69 1.05 30.06
C SER A 338 -3.04 2.33 29.51
N ILE A 339 -2.41 3.12 30.37
CA ILE A 339 -1.66 4.32 29.97
C ILE A 339 -0.46 3.95 29.09
N ASP A 340 0.28 2.90 29.42
CA ASP A 340 1.44 2.47 28.63
C ASP A 340 1.03 1.93 27.26
N ILE A 341 -0.08 1.19 27.17
CA ILE A 341 -0.68 0.76 25.90
C ILE A 341 -1.16 1.97 25.10
N GLN A 342 -1.90 2.89 25.73
CA GLN A 342 -2.36 4.11 25.07
C GLN A 342 -1.21 5.01 24.65
N ARG A 343 -0.09 5.05 25.41
CA ARG A 343 1.14 5.76 25.02
C ARG A 343 1.84 5.07 23.87
N GLY A 344 1.90 3.74 23.84
CA GLY A 344 2.43 2.97 22.71
C GLY A 344 1.60 3.20 21.45
N ASN A 345 0.28 3.07 21.55
CA ASN A 345 -0.65 3.34 20.46
C ASN A 345 -0.59 4.82 20.05
N ALA A 346 -0.57 5.74 21.01
CA ALA A 346 -0.42 7.16 20.73
C ALA A 346 0.96 7.50 20.18
N ALA A 347 2.02 6.74 20.44
CA ALA A 347 3.29 6.90 19.73
C ALA A 347 3.14 6.46 18.27
N CYS A 348 2.45 5.34 18.03
CA CYS A 348 2.06 4.93 16.68
C CYS A 348 1.19 5.99 15.97
N PHE A 349 0.30 6.70 16.69
CA PHE A 349 -0.61 7.72 16.14
C PHE A 349 -0.07 9.18 16.15
N ARG A 350 0.79 9.57 17.09
CA ARG A 350 1.38 10.92 17.19
C ARG A 350 2.53 11.12 16.22
N ASN A 351 3.15 10.02 15.78
CA ASN A 351 4.02 10.05 14.61
C ASN A 351 3.21 9.96 13.30
N LEU A 352 1.87 9.97 13.37
CA LEU A 352 0.90 9.88 12.26
C LEU A 352 0.15 11.21 11.94
N PHE A 353 0.23 12.26 12.76
CA PHE A 353 -0.38 13.59 12.45
C PHE A 353 0.59 14.76 12.59
#